data_AF-A0A7K4ZW30-F1
#
_entry.id   AF-A0A7K4ZW30-F1
#
_cell.length_a   1.000
_cell.length_b   1.000
_cell.length_c   1.000
_cell.angle_alpha   90.00
_cell.angle_beta   90.00
_cell.angle_gamma   90.00
#
_symmetry.space_group_name_H-M   'P 1'
#
loop_
_entity.id
_entity.type
_entity.pdbx_description
1 polymer ?
#
loop_
_entity_poly.entity_id
_entity_poly.type
_entity_poly.pdbx_seq_one_letter_code
_entity_poly.pdbx_strand_id
1 'polypeptide(L)'
;VNMGYLLVKHSQSEQEPMCPVGMNKLWSGYSLLYFEGQEKAHNQDLGLAGSCLTRFSTMPFLYCNPGDICYYANRNDKSYWLSTTAPLPMMPVAEEEIRPYISRCSVCEAPAMAIAVHSQEASIPRCPEGWRSLWIGYSFLMHTAAGDEGGGQSLVSPGSCLEDFRATPFIECNGARGTCHYFANKYSFWLTTIDQPFQSKPSADTLKAGLIRSHISRCQVCMKNL
;
A
#
# COMPACT_ATOMS: atom_id res chain seq x y z
N VAL A 1 31.33 -0.12 7.46
CA VAL A 1 30.61 0.68 6.45
C VAL A 1 29.14 0.61 6.81
N ASN A 2 28.53 1.71 7.27
CA ASN A 2 27.10 1.72 7.61
C ASN A 2 26.34 1.84 6.28
N MET A 3 25.71 0.76 5.82
CA MET A 3 24.92 0.78 4.60
C MET A 3 23.58 1.46 4.90
N GLY A 4 23.29 2.58 4.26
CA GLY A 4 22.07 3.38 4.47
C GLY A 4 20.85 2.76 3.80
N TYR A 5 20.30 1.69 4.40
CA TYR A 5 19.04 1.10 3.95
C TYR A 5 17.86 1.98 4.38
N LEU A 6 16.78 1.93 3.61
CA LEU A 6 15.54 2.63 3.93
C LEU A 6 14.47 1.64 4.34
N LEU A 7 13.77 1.95 5.42
CA LEU A 7 12.53 1.30 5.82
C LEU A 7 11.37 2.27 5.61
N VAL A 8 10.32 1.82 4.95
CA VAL A 8 9.07 2.57 4.81
C VAL A 8 7.99 1.92 5.64
N LYS A 9 7.25 2.74 6.39
CA LYS A 9 6.10 2.30 7.16
C LYS A 9 4.88 3.13 6.78
N HIS A 10 3.76 2.46 6.52
CA HIS A 10 2.45 3.07 6.25
C HIS A 10 1.52 2.79 7.44
N SER A 11 0.84 3.81 7.94
CA SER A 11 0.02 3.69 9.15
C SER A 11 -1.39 3.18 8.90
N GLN A 12 -1.89 3.28 7.66
CA GLN A 12 -3.32 3.10 7.34
C GLN A 12 -4.23 3.97 8.24
N SER A 13 -3.71 5.15 8.63
CA SER A 13 -4.36 6.11 9.52
C SER A 13 -3.97 7.56 9.16
N GLU A 14 -4.63 8.53 9.78
CA GLU A 14 -4.30 9.96 9.64
C GLU A 14 -3.03 10.37 10.40
N GLN A 15 -2.48 9.47 11.23
CA GLN A 15 -1.34 9.72 12.09
C GLN A 15 -0.05 9.15 11.47
N GLU A 16 1.03 9.91 11.58
CA GLU A 16 2.34 9.46 11.10
C GLU A 16 2.80 8.21 11.87
N PRO A 17 3.20 7.12 11.19
CA PRO A 17 3.73 5.97 11.89
C PRO A 17 5.11 6.30 12.47
N MET A 18 5.38 5.84 13.70
CA MET A 18 6.70 5.98 14.31
C MET A 18 7.72 5.05 13.64
N CYS A 19 8.94 5.55 13.44
CA CYS A 19 10.05 4.70 13.05
C CYS A 19 10.39 3.72 14.18
N PRO A 20 10.77 2.47 13.88
CA PRO A 20 11.22 1.52 14.91
C PRO A 20 12.40 2.05 15.73
N VAL A 21 12.53 1.56 16.96
CA VAL A 21 13.59 1.99 17.89
C VAL A 21 14.97 1.81 17.27
N GLY A 22 15.78 2.87 17.37
CA GLY A 22 17.15 2.92 16.82
C GLY A 22 17.22 3.26 15.32
N MET A 23 16.09 3.62 14.69
CA MET A 23 16.05 4.11 13.31
C MET A 23 15.69 5.59 13.26
N ASN A 24 16.50 6.40 12.57
CA ASN A 24 16.24 7.82 12.42
C ASN A 24 15.15 8.05 11.38
N LYS A 25 14.18 8.90 11.71
CA LYS A 25 13.17 9.35 10.74
C LYS A 25 13.80 10.33 9.76
N LEU A 26 13.73 10.05 8.47
CA LEU A 26 14.20 10.94 7.42
C LEU A 26 13.10 11.94 7.03
N TRP A 27 11.89 11.45 6.75
CA TRP A 27 10.71 12.27 6.53
C TRP A 27 9.42 11.51 6.81
N SER A 28 8.31 12.26 6.82
CA SER A 28 6.95 11.72 6.84
C SER A 28 6.15 12.29 5.67
N GLY A 29 5.08 11.61 5.30
CA GLY A 29 4.31 11.96 4.11
C GLY A 29 2.95 11.27 4.03
N TYR A 30 2.48 11.13 2.81
CA TYR A 30 1.22 10.49 2.42
C TYR A 30 1.52 9.26 1.56
N SER A 31 0.71 8.23 1.76
CA SER A 31 0.95 6.88 1.25
C SER A 31 0.47 6.73 -0.19
N LEU A 32 1.31 7.05 -1.14
CA LEU A 32 1.05 6.88 -2.57
C LEU A 32 1.06 5.39 -2.93
N LEU A 33 0.04 4.96 -3.67
CA LEU A 33 -0.01 3.62 -4.25
C LEU A 33 0.40 3.63 -5.73
N TYR A 34 -0.31 4.42 -6.55
CA TYR A 34 0.02 4.55 -7.98
C TYR A 34 -0.58 5.81 -8.61
N PHE A 35 -0.04 6.17 -9.78
CA PHE A 35 -0.61 7.18 -10.68
C PHE A 35 -1.27 6.53 -11.87
N GLU A 36 -2.32 7.14 -12.41
CA GLU A 36 -2.94 6.74 -13.67
C GLU A 36 -2.97 7.95 -14.59
N GLY A 37 -2.13 7.91 -15.62
CA GLY A 37 -2.04 8.94 -16.66
C GLY A 37 -2.30 8.31 -18.01
N GLN A 38 -3.20 8.91 -18.80
CA GLN A 38 -3.61 8.33 -20.10
C GLN A 38 -4.08 6.87 -19.96
N GLU A 39 -4.88 6.60 -18.92
CA GLU A 39 -5.45 5.27 -18.64
C GLU A 39 -4.37 4.18 -18.47
N LYS A 40 -3.17 4.56 -18.02
CA LYS A 40 -2.08 3.64 -17.73
C LYS A 40 -1.56 3.84 -16.32
N ALA A 41 -1.55 2.77 -15.54
CA ALA A 41 -1.05 2.76 -14.18
C ALA A 41 0.48 2.73 -14.12
N HIS A 42 1.02 3.51 -13.19
CA HIS A 42 2.42 3.45 -12.78
C HIS A 42 2.51 3.42 -11.26
N ASN A 43 3.00 2.30 -10.73
CA ASN A 43 2.94 1.96 -9.31
C ASN A 43 4.22 2.33 -8.56
N GLN A 44 4.07 2.56 -7.26
CA GLN A 44 5.17 2.59 -6.31
C GLN A 44 5.05 1.39 -5.37
N ASP A 45 6.15 0.68 -5.16
CA ASP A 45 6.19 -0.39 -4.16
C ASP A 45 6.09 0.24 -2.76
N LEU A 46 5.14 -0.25 -1.95
CA LEU A 46 4.85 0.27 -0.61
C LEU A 46 5.99 0.02 0.41
N GLY A 47 6.97 -0.82 0.07
CA GLY A 47 8.20 -0.98 0.86
C GLY A 47 9.32 -0.02 0.45
N LEU A 48 9.15 0.74 -0.64
CA LEU A 48 10.14 1.69 -1.15
C LEU A 48 9.74 3.14 -0.89
N ALA A 49 10.74 4.00 -0.70
CA ALA A 49 10.57 5.38 -0.28
C ALA A 49 9.73 6.24 -1.25
N GLY A 50 9.64 5.86 -2.53
CA GLY A 50 8.82 6.52 -3.54
C GLY A 50 7.31 6.48 -3.25
N SER A 51 6.85 5.51 -2.45
CA SER A 51 5.46 5.44 -1.98
C SER A 51 5.12 6.45 -0.86
N CYS A 52 6.10 7.19 -0.34
CA CYS A 52 5.91 8.14 0.75
C CYS A 52 6.17 9.59 0.33
N LEU A 53 5.17 10.23 -0.28
CA LEU A 53 5.27 11.61 -0.76
C LEU A 53 5.05 12.62 0.37
N THR A 54 5.95 13.59 0.51
CA THR A 54 5.89 14.62 1.57
C THR A 54 4.69 15.56 1.46
N ARG A 55 4.12 15.71 0.26
CA ARG A 55 2.97 16.56 -0.03
C ARG A 55 1.92 15.77 -0.77
N PHE A 56 0.67 15.91 -0.33
CA PHE A 56 -0.48 15.35 -1.01
C PHE A 56 -1.00 16.33 -2.08
N SER A 57 -1.49 15.78 -3.18
CA SER A 57 -2.32 16.44 -4.18
C SER A 57 -3.18 15.38 -4.85
N THR A 58 -4.41 15.70 -5.24
CA THR A 58 -5.21 14.81 -6.10
C THR A 58 -4.57 14.62 -7.48
N MET A 59 -3.74 15.58 -7.91
CA MET A 59 -2.95 15.55 -9.14
C MET A 59 -1.49 15.93 -8.84
N PRO A 60 -0.63 14.99 -8.39
CA PRO A 60 0.76 15.29 -8.01
C PRO A 60 1.75 15.25 -9.19
N PHE A 61 1.27 15.21 -10.44
CA PHE A 61 2.10 15.18 -11.64
C PHE A 61 1.49 16.04 -12.76
N LEU A 62 2.27 16.24 -13.82
CA LEU A 62 1.88 16.88 -15.07
C LEU A 62 2.41 16.05 -16.25
N TYR A 63 1.90 16.30 -17.44
CA TYR A 63 2.41 15.65 -18.66
C TYR A 63 2.77 16.70 -19.71
N CYS A 64 3.76 16.39 -20.54
CA CYS A 64 4.22 17.26 -21.63
C CYS A 64 4.21 16.49 -22.95
N ASN A 65 4.13 17.21 -24.07
CA ASN A 65 4.22 16.62 -25.41
C ASN A 65 5.54 17.06 -26.11
N PRO A 66 5.89 16.47 -27.28
CA PRO A 66 7.11 16.83 -28.01
C PRO A 66 7.17 18.26 -28.55
N GLY A 67 6.10 19.05 -28.40
CA GLY A 67 6.03 20.45 -28.83
C GLY A 67 6.35 21.44 -27.71
N ASP A 68 7.04 21.01 -26.65
CA ASP A 68 7.38 21.81 -25.47
C ASP A 68 6.16 22.44 -24.75
N ILE A 69 5.00 21.79 -24.83
CA ILE A 69 3.78 22.19 -24.14
C ILE A 69 3.47 21.17 -23.04
N CYS A 70 3.27 21.68 -21.83
CA CYS A 70 2.92 20.90 -20.65
C CYS A 70 1.51 21.24 -20.15
N TYR A 71 0.84 20.23 -19.59
CA TYR A 71 -0.52 20.33 -19.08
C TYR A 71 -0.56 19.80 -17.65
N TYR A 72 -1.14 20.59 -16.76
CA TYR A 72 -1.36 20.23 -15.36
C TYR A 72 -2.86 20.20 -15.10
N ALA A 73 -3.35 19.08 -14.55
CA ALA A 73 -4.76 18.89 -14.19
C ALA A 73 -5.77 19.25 -15.32
N ASN A 74 -5.38 19.13 -16.59
CA ASN A 74 -6.19 19.49 -17.75
C ASN A 74 -6.79 18.27 -18.47
N ARG A 75 -6.86 17.13 -17.77
CA ARG A 75 -7.40 15.85 -18.24
C ARG A 75 -8.01 15.07 -17.08
N ASN A 76 -8.62 13.93 -17.37
CA ASN A 76 -9.21 12.99 -16.41
C ASN A 76 -8.21 11.99 -15.80
N ASP A 77 -6.94 12.39 -15.66
CA ASP A 77 -5.94 11.56 -14.99
C ASP A 77 -6.23 11.47 -13.48
N LYS A 78 -5.66 10.46 -12.81
CA LYS A 78 -6.01 10.10 -11.42
C LYS A 78 -4.77 9.76 -10.60
N SER A 79 -4.93 9.81 -9.28
CA SER A 79 -3.96 9.29 -8.32
C SER A 79 -4.65 8.40 -7.31
N TYR A 80 -3.91 7.42 -6.78
CA TYR A 80 -4.44 6.44 -5.84
C TYR A 80 -3.53 6.34 -4.63
N TRP A 81 -4.14 6.29 -3.45
CA TRP A 81 -3.46 6.41 -2.18
C TRP A 81 -3.95 5.31 -1.24
N LEU A 82 -3.05 4.72 -0.45
CA LEU A 82 -3.49 3.89 0.68
C LEU A 82 -4.38 4.73 1.59
N SER A 83 -5.43 4.12 2.09
CA SER A 83 -6.47 4.82 2.83
C SER A 83 -6.57 4.42 4.30
N THR A 84 -7.34 5.20 5.05
CA THR A 84 -7.48 5.08 6.51
C THR A 84 -8.69 4.24 6.93
N THR A 85 -8.93 4.17 8.25
CA THR A 85 -10.14 3.63 8.88
C THR A 85 -11.39 4.50 8.82
N ALA A 86 -11.32 5.69 8.21
CA ALA A 86 -12.48 6.55 8.07
C ALA A 86 -13.65 5.83 7.37
N PRO A 87 -14.90 6.07 7.79
CA PRO A 87 -16.08 5.44 7.21
C PRO A 87 -16.25 5.86 5.75
N LEU A 88 -16.67 4.90 4.89
CA LEU A 88 -16.90 5.15 3.47
C LEU A 88 -17.85 6.35 3.28
N PRO A 89 -17.43 7.41 2.59
CA PRO A 89 -18.29 8.57 2.37
C PRO A 89 -19.39 8.21 1.37
N MET A 90 -20.58 8.77 1.55
CA MET A 90 -21.72 8.55 0.63
C MET A 90 -21.53 9.22 -0.74
N MET A 91 -20.68 10.24 -0.81
CA MET A 91 -20.37 11.02 -2.01
C MET A 91 -18.87 11.31 -2.08
N PRO A 92 -18.32 11.71 -3.25
CA PRO A 92 -16.93 12.12 -3.34
C PRO A 92 -16.62 13.27 -2.37
N VAL A 93 -15.52 13.14 -1.63
CA VAL A 93 -15.02 14.16 -0.69
C VAL A 93 -14.05 15.10 -1.41
N ALA A 94 -14.02 16.36 -1.01
CA ALA A 94 -13.21 17.40 -1.65
C ALA A 94 -12.34 18.15 -0.64
N GLU A 95 -11.27 18.79 -1.12
CA GLU A 95 -10.43 19.69 -0.33
C GLU A 95 -9.96 19.07 1.01
N GLU A 96 -10.18 19.74 2.14
CA GLU A 96 -9.76 19.28 3.46
C GLU A 96 -10.53 18.03 3.94
N GLU A 97 -11.73 17.76 3.41
CA GLU A 97 -12.49 16.54 3.74
C GLU A 97 -11.84 15.27 3.18
N ILE A 98 -10.86 15.41 2.28
CA ILE A 98 -10.05 14.29 1.79
C ILE A 98 -9.08 13.80 2.87
N ARG A 99 -8.54 14.72 3.70
CA ARG A 99 -7.44 14.45 4.62
C ARG A 99 -7.68 13.26 5.55
N PRO A 100 -8.89 13.06 6.12
CA PRO A 100 -9.18 11.90 6.94
C PRO A 100 -9.01 10.55 6.26
N TYR A 101 -9.06 10.51 4.93
CA TYR A 101 -9.05 9.30 4.12
C TYR A 101 -7.66 8.88 3.63
N ILE A 102 -6.65 9.73 3.75
CA ILE A 102 -5.31 9.46 3.20
C ILE A 102 -4.37 8.92 4.29
N SER A 103 -3.86 7.70 4.10
CA SER A 103 -2.89 7.09 5.01
C SER A 103 -1.59 7.88 5.06
N ARG A 104 -1.05 8.06 6.26
CA ARG A 104 0.29 8.64 6.46
C ARG A 104 1.39 7.59 6.46
N CYS A 105 2.60 8.02 6.14
CA CYS A 105 3.79 7.19 6.08
C CYS A 105 5.01 7.88 6.70
N SER A 106 6.02 7.08 7.05
CA SER A 106 7.34 7.54 7.48
C SER A 106 8.43 6.74 6.79
N VAL A 107 9.50 7.42 6.41
CA VAL A 107 10.72 6.80 5.87
C VAL A 107 11.82 6.91 6.90
N CYS A 108 12.44 5.78 7.21
CA CYS A 108 13.38 5.62 8.29
C CYS A 108 14.72 5.10 7.75
N GLU A 109 15.82 5.61 8.28
CA GLU A 109 17.15 5.05 8.06
C GLU A 109 17.29 3.77 8.88
N ALA A 110 17.49 2.64 8.19
CA ALA A 110 17.58 1.32 8.79
C ALA A 110 19.03 0.79 8.71
N PRO A 111 19.48 0.05 9.74
CA PRO A 111 20.85 -0.45 9.78
C PRO A 111 21.06 -1.64 8.83
N ALA A 112 19.99 -2.37 8.47
CA ALA A 112 20.03 -3.51 7.55
C ALA A 112 18.76 -3.58 6.70
N MET A 113 18.78 -4.44 5.67
CA MET A 113 17.63 -4.69 4.80
C MET A 113 16.50 -5.37 5.56
N ALA A 114 15.28 -4.90 5.35
CA ALA A 114 14.04 -5.54 5.80
C ALA A 114 13.38 -6.32 4.65
N ILE A 115 12.79 -7.47 4.97
CA ILE A 115 12.06 -8.32 4.02
C ILE A 115 10.70 -8.73 4.63
N ALA A 116 9.73 -9.05 3.78
CA ALA A 116 8.50 -9.72 4.20
C ALA A 116 8.62 -11.25 4.01
N VAL A 117 8.08 -12.00 4.96
CA VAL A 117 7.89 -13.45 4.87
C VAL A 117 6.39 -13.73 4.98
N HIS A 118 5.87 -14.61 4.12
CA HIS A 118 4.45 -14.96 4.03
C HIS A 118 4.25 -16.43 4.40
N SER A 119 3.23 -16.73 5.22
CA SER A 119 2.98 -18.10 5.68
C SER A 119 2.15 -18.95 4.73
N GLN A 120 1.28 -18.33 3.91
CA GLN A 120 0.16 -19.02 3.26
C GLN A 120 -0.68 -19.85 4.25
N GLU A 121 -0.72 -19.43 5.51
CA GLU A 121 -1.50 -20.02 6.60
C GLU A 121 -2.17 -18.92 7.44
N ALA A 122 -3.11 -19.32 8.31
CA ALA A 122 -3.67 -18.43 9.33
C ALA A 122 -2.66 -18.10 10.45
N SER A 123 -1.62 -18.93 10.59
CA SER A 123 -0.52 -18.74 11.53
C SER A 123 0.45 -17.65 11.04
N ILE A 124 1.06 -16.91 11.97
CA ILE A 124 2.05 -15.88 11.65
C ILE A 124 3.39 -16.57 11.34
N PRO A 125 4.03 -16.29 10.19
CA PRO A 125 5.32 -16.89 9.85
C PRO A 125 6.41 -16.37 10.77
N ARG A 126 7.35 -17.23 11.16
CA ARG A 126 8.52 -16.82 11.96
C ARG A 126 9.53 -16.09 11.08
N CYS A 127 10.21 -15.09 11.64
CA CYS A 127 11.39 -14.53 10.99
C CYS A 127 12.50 -15.59 10.84
N PRO A 128 13.34 -15.49 9.80
CA PRO A 128 14.50 -16.37 9.65
C PRO A 128 15.47 -16.24 10.83
N GLU A 129 16.29 -17.27 11.03
CA GLU A 129 17.31 -17.27 12.09
C GLU A 129 18.28 -16.09 11.92
N GLY A 130 18.53 -15.35 13.01
CA GLY A 130 19.36 -14.14 13.00
C GLY A 130 18.64 -12.87 12.54
N TRP A 131 17.31 -12.89 12.39
CA TRP A 131 16.49 -11.72 12.04
C TRP A 131 15.55 -11.33 13.19
N ARG A 132 15.35 -10.03 13.39
CA ARG A 132 14.37 -9.48 14.33
C ARG A 132 13.07 -9.10 13.63
N SER A 133 11.96 -9.26 14.34
CA SER A 133 10.64 -8.80 13.89
C SER A 133 10.55 -7.27 13.92
N LEU A 134 9.91 -6.69 12.91
CA LEU A 134 9.51 -5.28 12.89
C LEU A 134 8.00 -5.14 13.09
N TRP A 135 7.19 -5.83 12.29
CA TRP A 135 5.73 -5.92 12.44
C TRP A 135 5.16 -7.18 11.80
N ILE A 136 3.89 -7.46 12.10
CA ILE A 136 3.11 -8.55 11.52
C ILE A 136 1.95 -7.97 10.71
N GLY A 137 1.39 -8.75 9.79
CA GLY A 137 0.31 -8.26 8.95
C GLY A 137 -0.41 -9.33 8.15
N TYR A 138 -0.96 -8.89 7.02
CA TYR A 138 -1.66 -9.67 6.03
C TYR A 138 -0.98 -9.51 4.66
N SER A 139 -0.95 -10.61 3.90
CA SER A 139 -0.22 -10.73 2.64
C SER A 139 -0.96 -10.03 1.48
N PHE A 140 -0.67 -8.75 1.27
CA PHE A 140 -1.20 -7.94 0.18
C PHE A 140 -0.42 -8.18 -1.11
N LEU A 141 -1.11 -8.62 -2.16
CA LEU A 141 -0.50 -9.03 -3.42
C LEU A 141 -0.66 -7.95 -4.50
N MET A 142 -1.90 -7.57 -4.82
CA MET A 142 -2.21 -6.67 -5.92
C MET A 142 -3.55 -5.95 -5.76
N HIS A 143 -3.83 -5.02 -6.67
CA HIS A 143 -5.05 -4.22 -6.68
C HIS A 143 -5.40 -3.77 -8.11
N THR A 144 -6.69 -3.52 -8.35
CA THR A 144 -7.21 -2.94 -9.59
C THR A 144 -8.33 -1.94 -9.29
N ALA A 145 -8.55 -0.97 -10.18
CA ALA A 145 -9.62 0.00 -10.02
C ALA A 145 -10.27 0.43 -11.36
N ALA A 146 -10.02 1.64 -11.84
CA ALA A 146 -10.63 2.12 -13.07
C ALA A 146 -10.12 1.34 -14.29
N GLY A 147 -11.05 0.89 -15.14
CA GLY A 147 -10.73 -0.05 -16.21
C GLY A 147 -10.22 -1.37 -15.62
N ASP A 148 -9.12 -1.88 -16.17
CA ASP A 148 -8.37 -3.03 -15.64
C ASP A 148 -6.99 -2.61 -15.13
N GLU A 149 -6.78 -1.31 -14.91
CA GLU A 149 -5.52 -0.75 -14.45
C GLU A 149 -5.34 -0.91 -12.94
N GLY A 150 -4.08 -0.96 -12.52
CA GLY A 150 -3.67 -1.15 -11.13
C GLY A 150 -2.23 -1.62 -11.04
N GLY A 151 -1.95 -2.49 -10.08
CA GLY A 151 -0.62 -3.06 -9.94
C GLY A 151 -0.48 -3.95 -8.71
N GLY A 152 0.76 -4.19 -8.30
CA GLY A 152 1.07 -5.17 -7.26
C GLY A 152 2.29 -4.83 -6.43
N GLN A 153 2.51 -5.65 -5.42
CA GLN A 153 3.66 -5.56 -4.53
C GLN A 153 4.63 -6.69 -4.81
N SER A 154 5.92 -6.44 -4.62
CA SER A 154 6.89 -7.52 -4.53
C SER A 154 6.68 -8.30 -3.23
N LEU A 155 6.49 -9.61 -3.29
CA LEU A 155 6.25 -10.43 -2.08
C LEU A 155 7.43 -10.48 -1.11
N VAL A 156 8.64 -10.10 -1.52
CA VAL A 156 9.77 -9.97 -0.58
C VAL A 156 9.84 -8.56 0.04
N SER A 157 9.17 -7.57 -0.57
CA SER A 157 9.15 -6.20 -0.09
C SER A 157 8.28 -6.08 1.16
N PRO A 158 8.65 -5.26 2.17
CA PRO A 158 7.76 -4.92 3.28
C PRO A 158 6.38 -4.40 2.84
N GLY A 159 6.27 -3.83 1.63
CA GLY A 159 5.02 -3.33 1.05
C GLY A 159 3.93 -4.39 0.81
N SER A 160 4.30 -5.66 0.68
CA SER A 160 3.35 -6.77 0.59
C SER A 160 2.76 -7.17 1.94
N CYS A 161 3.19 -6.57 3.05
CA CYS A 161 2.78 -6.95 4.40
C CYS A 161 2.13 -5.79 5.16
N LEU A 162 0.84 -5.56 4.87
CA LEU A 162 0.03 -4.52 5.53
C LEU A 162 -0.37 -4.97 6.94
N GLU A 163 -0.15 -4.10 7.95
CA GLU A 163 -0.48 -4.39 9.36
C GLU A 163 -1.98 -4.70 9.53
N ASP A 164 -2.84 -3.97 8.80
CA ASP A 164 -4.29 -4.13 8.86
C ASP A 164 -4.89 -4.61 7.54
N PHE A 165 -5.63 -5.73 7.62
CA PHE A 165 -6.47 -6.18 6.51
C PHE A 165 -7.63 -5.22 6.26
N ARG A 166 -7.83 -4.86 4.99
CA ARG A 166 -9.01 -4.14 4.51
C ARG A 166 -9.46 -4.66 3.16
N ALA A 167 -10.77 -4.83 2.97
CA ALA A 167 -11.30 -5.22 1.66
C ALA A 167 -11.01 -4.17 0.57
N THR A 168 -10.95 -2.89 0.94
CA THR A 168 -10.60 -1.78 0.05
C THR A 168 -9.55 -0.90 0.73
N PRO A 169 -8.25 -1.22 0.62
CA PRO A 169 -7.18 -0.55 1.36
C PRO A 169 -6.72 0.78 0.74
N PHE A 170 -7.37 1.25 -0.33
CA PHE A 170 -6.96 2.43 -1.06
C PHE A 170 -8.16 3.23 -1.58
N ILE A 171 -7.94 4.53 -1.79
CA ILE A 171 -8.91 5.50 -2.31
C ILE A 171 -8.43 6.06 -3.65
N GLU A 172 -9.37 6.38 -4.53
CA GLU A 172 -9.10 7.01 -5.82
C GLU A 172 -9.36 8.51 -5.74
N CYS A 173 -8.43 9.31 -6.24
CA CYS A 173 -8.55 10.75 -6.34
C CYS A 173 -8.61 11.17 -7.81
N ASN A 174 -9.70 11.83 -8.19
CA ASN A 174 -9.87 12.41 -9.51
C ASN A 174 -9.11 13.73 -9.56
N GLY A 175 -8.07 13.78 -10.38
CA GLY A 175 -7.05 14.82 -10.26
C GLY A 175 -7.60 16.22 -10.53
N ALA A 176 -8.17 16.46 -11.72
CA ALA A 176 -8.69 17.78 -12.10
C ALA A 176 -9.91 18.23 -11.28
N ARG A 177 -10.71 17.27 -10.79
CA ARG A 177 -11.89 17.58 -9.97
C ARG A 177 -11.55 17.90 -8.52
N GLY A 178 -10.35 17.52 -8.05
CA GLY A 178 -9.98 17.74 -6.65
C GLY A 178 -10.81 16.92 -5.66
N THR A 179 -11.33 15.77 -6.09
CA THR A 179 -12.22 14.92 -5.26
C THR A 179 -11.70 13.49 -5.14
N CYS A 180 -11.91 12.83 -4.00
CA CYS A 180 -11.57 11.42 -3.80
C CYS A 180 -12.79 10.57 -3.40
N HIS A 181 -12.83 9.31 -3.83
CA HIS A 181 -13.94 8.41 -3.54
C HIS A 181 -13.59 6.91 -3.66
N TYR A 182 -14.45 6.08 -3.07
CA TYR A 182 -14.41 4.63 -3.20
C TYR A 182 -15.48 4.18 -4.19
N PHE A 183 -15.04 3.63 -5.32
CA PHE A 183 -15.93 3.09 -6.35
C PHE A 183 -16.02 1.57 -6.22
N ALA A 184 -17.15 0.99 -6.64
CA ALA A 184 -17.45 -0.43 -6.46
C ALA A 184 -16.53 -1.38 -7.24
N ASN A 185 -15.84 -0.88 -8.27
CA ASN A 185 -14.88 -1.62 -9.09
C ASN A 185 -13.47 -1.72 -8.48
N LYS A 186 -13.27 -1.25 -7.25
CA LYS A 186 -11.98 -1.38 -6.55
C LYS A 186 -11.83 -2.78 -5.97
N TYR A 187 -10.83 -3.51 -6.45
CA TYR A 187 -10.50 -4.83 -5.93
C TYR A 187 -9.12 -4.82 -5.27
N SER A 188 -9.02 -5.56 -4.16
CA SER A 188 -7.75 -5.89 -3.53
C SER A 188 -7.57 -7.40 -3.50
N PHE A 189 -6.35 -7.85 -3.75
CA PHE A 189 -6.00 -9.26 -3.88
C PHE A 189 -4.95 -9.59 -2.82
N TRP A 190 -5.16 -10.71 -2.16
CA TRP A 190 -4.39 -11.14 -1.01
C TRP A 190 -3.95 -12.60 -1.21
N LEU A 191 -2.78 -12.98 -0.70
CA LEU A 191 -2.42 -14.40 -0.68
C LEU A 191 -3.38 -15.16 0.23
N THR A 192 -3.78 -16.35 -0.19
CA THR A 192 -4.71 -17.19 0.56
C THR A 192 -4.00 -18.09 1.55
N THR A 193 -4.75 -18.61 2.51
CA THR A 193 -4.32 -19.78 3.29
C THR A 193 -4.47 -21.06 2.44
N ILE A 194 -3.55 -22.01 2.61
CA ILE A 194 -3.53 -23.29 1.90
C ILE A 194 -3.32 -24.41 2.93
N ASP A 195 -4.26 -25.35 3.02
CA ASP A 195 -4.24 -26.40 4.04
C ASP A 195 -3.18 -27.49 3.81
N GLN A 196 -2.71 -27.62 2.57
CA GLN A 196 -1.75 -28.64 2.15
C GLN A 196 -0.54 -27.98 1.48
N PRO A 197 0.68 -28.53 1.66
CA PRO A 197 1.88 -27.99 0.99
C PRO A 197 1.76 -27.89 -0.53
N PHE A 198 0.91 -28.72 -1.12
CA PHE A 198 0.59 -28.68 -2.54
C PHE A 198 -0.92 -28.81 -2.74
N GLN A 199 -1.53 -27.79 -3.31
CA GLN A 199 -2.95 -27.77 -3.68
C GLN A 199 -3.09 -27.44 -5.16
N SER A 200 -3.38 -28.45 -5.98
CA SER A 200 -3.57 -28.27 -7.43
C SER A 200 -4.98 -27.86 -7.81
N LYS A 201 -5.96 -28.16 -6.95
CA LYS A 201 -7.38 -27.84 -7.18
C LYS A 201 -7.95 -27.08 -5.98
N PRO A 202 -8.19 -25.77 -6.10
CA PRO A 202 -8.85 -25.01 -5.05
C PRO A 202 -10.34 -25.34 -4.98
N SER A 203 -10.93 -25.26 -3.78
CA SER A 203 -12.38 -25.23 -3.61
C SER A 203 -12.85 -23.79 -3.72
N ALA A 204 -13.74 -23.50 -4.68
CA ALA A 204 -14.31 -22.16 -4.82
C ALA A 204 -15.22 -21.85 -3.61
N ASP A 205 -15.12 -20.64 -3.08
CA ASP A 205 -15.94 -20.17 -1.96
C ASP A 205 -16.20 -18.66 -2.10
N THR A 206 -17.25 -18.15 -1.45
CA THR A 206 -17.58 -16.73 -1.36
C THR A 206 -17.62 -16.30 0.11
N LEU A 207 -16.57 -15.60 0.52
CA LEU A 207 -16.36 -15.23 1.92
C LEU A 207 -17.11 -13.94 2.28
N LYS A 208 -17.75 -13.93 3.46
CA LYS A 208 -18.39 -12.74 4.03
C LYS A 208 -17.86 -12.45 5.43
N ALA A 209 -17.69 -11.16 5.72
CA ALA A 209 -17.39 -10.62 7.04
C ALA A 209 -16.37 -11.42 7.87
N GLY A 210 -16.80 -12.05 8.98
CA GLY A 210 -15.94 -12.68 9.99
C GLY A 210 -15.09 -13.85 9.49
N LEU A 211 -15.47 -14.49 8.37
CA LEU A 211 -14.73 -15.62 7.78
C LEU A 211 -13.60 -15.18 6.83
N ILE A 212 -13.51 -13.87 6.52
CA ILE A 212 -12.54 -13.37 5.54
C ILE A 212 -11.11 -13.56 6.06
N ARG A 213 -10.83 -13.16 7.30
CA ARG A 213 -9.47 -13.15 7.85
C ARG A 213 -8.84 -14.53 7.98
N SER A 214 -9.63 -15.59 8.17
CA SER A 214 -9.11 -16.96 8.27
C SER A 214 -8.60 -17.50 6.93
N HIS A 215 -9.02 -16.90 5.82
CA HIS A 215 -8.60 -17.29 4.46
C HIS A 215 -7.47 -16.42 3.90
N ILE A 216 -7.02 -15.41 4.65
CA ILE A 216 -5.95 -14.52 4.21
C ILE A 216 -4.65 -14.91 4.90
N SER A 217 -3.63 -15.17 4.08
CA SER A 217 -2.28 -15.44 4.55
C SER A 217 -1.77 -14.34 5.45
N ARG A 218 -1.07 -14.75 6.50
CA ARG A 218 -0.33 -13.84 7.37
C ARG A 218 1.08 -13.60 6.84
N CYS A 219 1.65 -12.49 7.28
CA CYS A 219 3.03 -12.14 6.99
C CYS A 219 3.70 -11.51 8.20
N GLN A 220 5.02 -11.50 8.17
CA GLN A 220 5.87 -10.82 9.15
C GLN A 220 7.01 -10.12 8.43
N VAL A 221 7.24 -8.85 8.76
CA VAL A 221 8.39 -8.09 8.26
C VAL A 221 9.54 -8.23 9.23
N CYS A 222 10.68 -8.63 8.69
CA CYS A 222 11.87 -9.03 9.43
C CYS A 222 13.05 -8.21 8.95
N MET A 223 13.98 -7.90 9.85
CA MET A 223 15.25 -7.24 9.51
C MET A 223 16.41 -8.03 10.12
N LYS A 224 17.50 -8.18 9.35
CA LYS A 224 18.68 -8.91 9.80
C LYS A 224 19.31 -8.21 11.03
N ASN A 225 19.68 -8.99 12.03
CA ASN A 225 20.49 -8.48 13.14
C ASN A 225 21.93 -8.27 12.63
N LEU A 226 22.51 -7.12 12.97
CA LEU A 226 23.92 -6.82 12.73
C LEU A 226 24.74 -7.04 13.99
#